data_AF-M7ZHY7-F1
#
_entry.id   AF-M7ZHY7-F1
#
_cell.length_a   1.000
_cell.length_b   1.000
_cell.length_c   1.000
_cell.angle_alpha   90.00
_cell.angle_beta   90.00
_cell.angle_gamma   90.00
#
_symmetry.space_group_name_H-M   'P 1'
#
loop_
_entity.id
_entity.type
_entity.pdbx_description
1 polymer ?
#
loop_
_entity_poly.entity_id
_entity_poly.type
_entity_poly.pdbx_seq_one_letter_code
_entity_poly.pdbx_strand_id
1 'polypeptide(L)'
;MGETDLEDLVLSWSAQEITDGDLYGGKEQEEGVEEVKQRGGDADGVDQRDKPPPIFVQDAWSSALSEAEARDRGYSQNCIEDVPCFQIDLNDICRKSYSKLMNQIDRRMKKVSSLLLSGTPTTPPKIPGVEAFHIVEIVDAKNEQIKAIQCLFRESSLYFGAFRALGLDPDWFIFDDEPVPQWVKGTKIPYSVAHGNM
;
A
#
# COMPACT_ATOMS: atom_id res chain seq x y z
N MET A 1 -37.82 -14.88 -12.07
CA MET A 1 -37.17 -13.95 -11.12
C MET A 1 -35.86 -14.62 -10.78
N GLY A 2 -34.81 -14.28 -11.52
CA GLY A 2 -33.52 -14.95 -11.42
C GLY A 2 -32.67 -14.22 -10.40
N GLU A 3 -32.15 -14.96 -9.43
CA GLU A 3 -30.96 -14.62 -8.67
C GLU A 3 -29.84 -14.36 -9.69
N THR A 4 -29.47 -13.09 -9.88
CA THR A 4 -28.19 -12.75 -10.50
C THR A 4 -27.18 -12.76 -9.38
N ASP A 5 -26.35 -13.80 -9.39
CA ASP A 5 -25.29 -14.07 -8.43
C ASP A 5 -24.31 -12.89 -8.35
N LEU A 6 -24.08 -12.43 -7.12
CA LEU A 6 -23.01 -11.47 -6.79
C LEU A 6 -21.62 -11.97 -7.21
N GLU A 7 -21.46 -13.27 -7.45
CA GLU A 7 -20.23 -13.90 -7.93
C GLU A 7 -19.87 -13.47 -9.37
N ASP A 8 -20.86 -13.19 -10.23
CA ASP A 8 -20.62 -12.76 -11.61
C ASP A 8 -20.08 -11.32 -11.72
N LEU A 9 -20.37 -10.47 -10.73
CA LEU A 9 -19.87 -9.09 -10.67
C LEU A 9 -18.40 -9.03 -10.25
N VAL A 10 -17.92 -9.98 -9.44
CA VAL A 10 -16.52 -10.08 -9.00
C VAL A 10 -15.63 -10.62 -10.12
N LEU A 11 -16.14 -11.57 -10.91
CA LEU A 11 -15.38 -12.20 -11.99
C LEU A 11 -15.16 -11.30 -13.22
N SER A 12 -15.96 -10.24 -13.42
CA SER A 12 -15.79 -9.34 -14.56
C SER A 12 -14.64 -8.34 -14.43
N TRP A 13 -13.99 -8.27 -13.26
CA TRP A 13 -12.95 -7.26 -12.96
C TRP A 13 -11.52 -7.79 -13.10
N SER A 14 -11.33 -9.10 -13.31
CA SER A 14 -10.01 -9.75 -13.31
C SER A 14 -9.36 -9.93 -14.69
N ALA A 15 -9.88 -9.30 -15.76
CA ALA A 15 -9.34 -9.49 -17.10
C ALA A 15 -9.09 -8.16 -17.83
N GLN A 16 -7.99 -7.49 -17.49
CA GLN A 16 -7.30 -6.61 -18.43
C GLN A 16 -5.79 -6.59 -18.13
N GLU A 17 -5.08 -7.50 -18.80
CA GLU A 17 -3.62 -7.50 -18.86
C GLU A 17 -3.13 -6.22 -19.55
N ILE A 18 -2.36 -5.41 -18.84
CA ILE A 18 -1.54 -4.35 -19.42
C ILE A 18 -0.16 -4.95 -19.65
N THR A 19 0.21 -5.13 -20.92
CA THR A 19 1.55 -5.54 -21.32
C THR A 19 2.51 -4.38 -21.15
N ASP A 20 3.45 -4.50 -20.20
CA ASP A 20 4.56 -3.57 -19.99
C ASP A 20 5.62 -3.73 -21.09
N GLY A 21 5.50 -2.91 -22.14
CA GLY A 21 6.55 -2.68 -23.11
C GLY A 21 6.46 -1.24 -23.56
N ASP A 22 7.26 -0.35 -22.95
CA ASP A 22 7.77 0.92 -23.51
C ASP A 22 8.03 2.00 -22.45
N LEU A 23 8.78 1.70 -21.37
CA LEU A 23 9.12 2.72 -20.38
C LEU A 23 10.55 2.70 -19.85
N TYR A 24 11.58 2.35 -20.65
CA TYR A 24 12.96 2.79 -20.35
C TYR A 24 13.78 3.02 -21.63
N GLY A 25 13.55 4.17 -22.29
CA GLY A 25 14.44 4.72 -23.30
C GLY A 25 15.35 5.80 -22.70
N GLY A 26 16.37 5.39 -21.95
CA GLY A 26 17.40 6.28 -21.40
C GLY A 26 18.77 5.90 -21.96
N LYS A 27 19.37 6.81 -22.74
CA LYS A 27 20.67 6.64 -23.40
C LYS A 27 21.79 6.44 -22.36
N GLU A 28 22.54 5.35 -22.49
CA GLU A 28 23.81 5.14 -21.81
C GLU A 28 24.87 6.10 -22.39
N GLN A 29 25.55 6.82 -21.51
CA GLN A 29 26.83 7.49 -21.79
C GLN A 29 27.93 6.60 -21.24
N GLU A 30 28.77 6.10 -22.14
CA GLU A 30 30.03 5.42 -21.83
C GLU A 30 31.02 6.43 -21.24
N GLU A 31 31.45 6.23 -19.99
CA GLU A 31 32.73 6.72 -19.52
C GLU A 31 33.50 5.56 -18.89
N GLY A 32 34.71 5.35 -19.42
CA GLY A 32 35.56 4.21 -19.15
C GLY A 32 36.12 4.18 -17.74
N VAL A 33 36.31 2.96 -17.24
CA VAL A 33 37.08 2.67 -16.04
C VAL A 33 38.26 1.79 -16.46
N GLU A 34 39.47 2.32 -16.27
CA GLU A 34 40.74 1.62 -16.47
C GLU A 34 40.85 0.36 -15.59
N GLU A 35 41.39 -0.69 -16.21
CA GLU A 35 41.84 -1.91 -15.54
C GLU A 35 42.92 -1.62 -14.49
N VAL A 36 42.76 -2.16 -13.27
CA VAL A 36 43.90 -2.45 -12.39
C VAL A 36 43.85 -3.90 -11.96
N LYS A 37 44.84 -4.66 -12.45
CA LYS A 37 45.06 -6.08 -12.15
C LYS A 37 45.50 -6.33 -10.70
N GLN A 38 44.76 -7.25 -10.09
CA GLN A 38 45.09 -8.27 -9.06
C GLN A 38 46.45 -8.23 -8.32
N ARG A 39 46.37 -8.46 -7.00
CA ARG A 39 47.25 -9.40 -6.30
C ARG A 39 46.63 -9.96 -4.99
N GLY A 40 46.23 -11.23 -5.06
CA GLY A 40 46.52 -12.30 -4.08
C GLY A 40 45.92 -12.28 -2.67
N GLY A 41 45.28 -13.39 -2.30
CA GLY A 41 45.17 -13.84 -0.90
C GLY A 41 43.95 -14.73 -0.63
N ASP A 42 44.14 -16.05 -0.65
CA ASP A 42 43.18 -17.06 -0.20
C ASP A 42 42.84 -16.91 1.29
N ALA A 43 41.55 -17.05 1.67
CA ALA A 43 41.08 -17.86 2.81
C ALA A 43 39.57 -17.67 3.09
N ASP A 44 38.90 -18.80 3.24
CA ASP A 44 37.72 -19.07 4.06
C ASP A 44 36.35 -18.48 3.69
N GLY A 45 35.53 -19.36 3.12
CA GLY A 45 34.09 -19.22 3.04
C GLY A 45 33.44 -19.19 4.43
N VAL A 46 33.27 -17.99 4.96
CA VAL A 46 32.38 -17.73 6.10
C VAL A 46 31.03 -17.30 5.53
N ASP A 47 30.01 -18.11 5.77
CA ASP A 47 28.61 -17.79 5.44
C ASP A 47 28.25 -16.44 6.09
N GLN A 48 28.10 -15.39 5.27
CA GLN A 48 27.85 -14.02 5.74
C GLN A 48 26.43 -13.82 6.27
N ARG A 49 25.58 -14.86 6.28
CA ARG A 49 24.18 -14.79 6.74
C ARG A 49 24.01 -14.68 8.25
N ASP A 50 25.06 -14.94 9.04
CA ASP A 50 25.04 -14.85 10.51
C ASP A 50 25.75 -13.62 11.10
N LYS A 51 26.22 -12.68 10.26
CA LYS A 51 26.78 -11.43 10.79
C LYS A 51 25.64 -10.49 11.17
N PRO A 52 25.56 -10.01 12.42
CA PRO A 52 24.59 -8.99 12.78
C PRO A 52 24.80 -7.78 11.86
N PRO A 53 23.73 -7.12 11.40
CA PRO A 53 23.86 -5.97 10.52
C PRO A 53 24.79 -4.94 11.16
N PRO A 54 25.62 -4.24 10.36
CA PRO A 54 26.56 -3.27 10.88
C PRO A 54 25.82 -2.25 11.76
N ILE A 55 26.45 -1.88 12.88
CA ILE A 55 25.87 -1.04 13.97
C ILE A 55 25.16 0.22 13.44
N PHE A 56 25.68 0.80 12.35
CA PHE A 56 25.08 1.94 11.64
C PHE A 56 23.64 1.73 11.14
N VAL A 57 23.28 0.48 10.80
CA VAL A 57 21.93 0.11 10.38
C VAL A 57 21.02 0.01 11.61
N GLN A 58 21.48 -0.60 12.70
CA GLN A 58 20.67 -0.70 13.92
C GLN A 58 20.27 0.67 14.49
N ASP A 59 21.17 1.65 14.44
CA ASP A 59 20.89 3.01 14.90
C ASP A 59 19.87 3.71 14.01
N ALA A 60 19.98 3.58 12.69
CA ALA A 60 19.02 4.16 11.74
C ALA A 60 17.62 3.56 11.88
N TRP A 61 17.53 2.24 12.07
CA TRP A 61 16.25 1.54 12.28
C TRP A 61 15.61 1.90 13.63
N SER A 62 16.40 1.99 14.70
CA SER A 62 15.92 2.39 16.02
C SER A 62 15.44 3.85 16.02
N SER A 63 16.15 4.72 15.31
CA SER A 63 15.77 6.13 15.13
C SER A 63 14.48 6.24 14.30
N ALA A 64 14.35 5.44 13.23
CA ALA A 64 13.14 5.39 12.41
C ALA A 64 11.90 4.87 13.15
N LEU A 65 12.08 3.89 14.06
CA LEU A 65 11.03 3.39 14.93
C LEU A 65 10.60 4.47 15.94
N SER A 66 11.55 5.10 16.62
CA SER A 66 11.26 6.19 17.57
C SER A 66 10.59 7.39 16.91
N GLU A 67 11.03 7.76 15.70
CA GLU A 67 10.42 8.83 14.91
C GLU A 67 9.03 8.44 14.37
N ALA A 68 8.84 7.17 14.00
CA ALA A 68 7.52 6.64 13.66
C ALA A 68 6.59 6.69 14.88
N GLU A 69 7.01 6.24 16.05
CA GLU A 69 6.24 6.33 17.30
C GLU A 69 5.93 7.78 17.70
N ALA A 70 6.84 8.73 17.44
CA ALA A 70 6.63 10.15 17.69
C ALA A 70 5.64 10.77 16.70
N ARG A 71 5.71 10.41 15.41
CA ARG A 71 4.80 10.87 14.37
C ARG A 71 3.41 10.26 14.50
N ASP A 72 3.32 8.99 14.87
CA ASP A 72 2.04 8.27 14.92
C ASP A 72 1.17 8.70 16.11
N ARG A 73 1.78 9.20 17.20
CA ARG A 73 1.04 9.92 18.26
C ARG A 73 0.27 11.13 17.73
N GLY A 74 0.65 11.69 16.58
CA GLY A 74 -0.07 12.76 15.87
C GLY A 74 -1.11 12.27 14.85
N TYR A 75 -1.21 10.97 14.59
CA TYR A 75 -2.08 10.35 13.59
C TYR A 75 -2.96 9.21 14.13
N SER A 76 -3.25 9.22 15.43
CA SER A 76 -4.12 8.24 16.07
C SER A 76 -5.50 8.19 15.39
N GLN A 77 -5.87 7.01 14.90
CA GLN A 77 -7.16 6.73 14.27
C GLN A 77 -8.01 5.88 15.21
N ASN A 78 -8.98 6.49 15.87
CA ASN A 78 -9.83 5.83 16.86
C ASN A 78 -11.22 5.52 16.33
N CYS A 79 -11.62 6.17 15.24
CA CYS A 79 -12.84 5.90 14.51
C CYS A 79 -12.64 6.14 13.02
N ILE A 80 -13.67 5.82 12.22
CA ILE A 80 -13.61 5.92 10.76
C ILE A 80 -13.41 7.37 10.29
N GLU A 81 -13.93 8.34 11.04
CA GLU A 81 -13.84 9.77 10.74
C GLU A 81 -12.41 10.33 10.84
N ASP A 82 -11.53 9.65 11.60
CA ASP A 82 -10.12 10.01 11.74
C ASP A 82 -9.28 9.55 10.53
N VAL A 83 -9.83 8.64 9.71
CA VAL A 83 -9.10 8.01 8.61
C VAL A 83 -9.13 8.92 7.38
N PRO A 84 -7.98 9.30 6.81
CA PRO A 84 -7.95 10.09 5.60
C PRO A 84 -8.61 9.34 4.45
N CYS A 85 -9.57 9.99 3.82
CA CYS A 85 -10.30 9.47 2.67
C CYS A 85 -9.90 10.23 1.40
N PHE A 86 -9.47 9.49 0.37
CA PHE A 86 -9.13 10.02 -0.95
C PHE A 86 -10.13 9.53 -1.97
N GLN A 87 -10.75 10.47 -2.68
CA GLN A 87 -11.88 10.17 -3.55
C GLN A 87 -11.49 10.19 -5.03
N ILE A 88 -12.04 9.26 -5.80
CA ILE A 88 -12.04 9.27 -7.26
C ILE A 88 -13.44 9.00 -7.79
N ASP A 89 -13.90 9.82 -8.73
CA ASP A 89 -15.21 9.66 -9.38
C ASP A 89 -15.03 8.92 -10.71
N LEU A 90 -15.69 7.77 -10.85
CA LEU A 90 -15.66 6.96 -12.07
C LEU A 90 -16.31 7.67 -13.27
N ASN A 91 -17.22 8.61 -13.03
CA ASN A 91 -17.95 9.30 -14.09
C ASN A 91 -17.18 10.45 -14.76
N ASP A 92 -16.10 10.93 -14.12
CA ASP A 92 -15.22 12.00 -14.64
C ASP A 92 -13.74 11.60 -14.55
N ILE A 93 -13.47 10.29 -14.59
CA ILE A 93 -12.11 9.79 -14.47
C ILE A 93 -11.30 10.15 -15.71
N CYS A 94 -10.23 10.91 -15.49
CA CYS A 94 -9.23 11.24 -16.48
C CYS A 94 -7.82 11.18 -15.89
N ARG A 95 -6.79 11.19 -16.74
CA ARG A 95 -5.38 11.15 -16.30
C ARG A 95 -5.07 12.18 -15.21
N LYS A 96 -5.62 13.40 -15.30
CA LYS A 96 -5.43 14.46 -14.29
C LYS A 96 -6.03 14.09 -12.93
N SER A 97 -7.26 13.56 -12.91
CA SER A 97 -7.93 13.13 -11.67
C SER A 97 -7.20 11.96 -11.00
N TYR A 98 -6.76 10.98 -11.79
CA TYR A 98 -5.96 9.86 -11.32
C TYR A 98 -4.60 10.32 -10.77
N SER A 99 -3.87 11.17 -11.50
CA SER A 99 -2.62 11.74 -10.99
C SER A 99 -2.83 12.58 -9.73
N LYS A 100 -3.96 13.26 -9.58
CA LYS A 100 -4.29 14.00 -8.35
C LYS A 100 -4.47 13.04 -7.17
N LEU A 101 -5.20 11.94 -7.34
CA LEU A 101 -5.34 10.88 -6.33
C LEU A 101 -3.96 10.35 -5.91
N MET A 102 -3.15 9.94 -6.89
CA MET A 102 -1.82 9.38 -6.60
C MET A 102 -0.90 10.39 -5.89
N ASN A 103 -0.97 11.67 -6.25
CA ASN A 103 -0.24 12.73 -5.54
C ASN A 103 -0.74 12.95 -4.11
N GLN A 104 -2.03 12.78 -3.83
CA GLN A 104 -2.57 12.88 -2.46
C GLN A 104 -2.08 11.71 -1.60
N ILE A 105 -2.10 10.49 -2.16
CA ILE A 105 -1.57 9.29 -1.50
C ILE A 105 -0.06 9.44 -1.24
N ASP A 106 0.73 9.86 -2.23
CA ASP A 106 2.17 10.10 -2.05
C ASP A 106 2.46 11.12 -0.94
N ARG A 107 1.72 12.24 -0.90
CA ARG A 107 1.85 13.24 0.18
C ARG A 107 1.49 12.65 1.53
N ARG A 108 0.48 11.80 1.61
CA ARG A 108 0.11 11.09 2.84
C ARG A 108 1.25 10.17 3.26
N MET A 109 1.78 9.36 2.36
CA MET A 109 2.91 8.45 2.64
C MET A 109 4.14 9.21 3.11
N LYS A 110 4.48 10.36 2.51
CA LYS A 110 5.57 11.23 2.99
C LYS A 110 5.33 11.80 4.39
N LYS A 111 4.06 11.95 4.79
CA LYS A 111 3.67 12.48 6.10
C LYS A 111 3.74 11.42 7.20
N VAL A 112 3.37 10.18 6.88
CA VAL A 112 3.36 9.07 7.86
C VAL A 112 4.64 8.28 7.89
N SER A 113 5.41 8.28 6.80
CA SER A 113 6.68 7.59 6.77
C SER A 113 7.72 8.29 7.65
N SER A 114 8.42 7.51 8.45
CA SER A 114 9.60 7.98 9.18
C SER A 114 10.85 8.01 8.32
N LEU A 115 10.85 7.33 7.16
CA LEU A 115 12.03 7.14 6.31
C LEU A 115 11.77 7.50 4.86
N LEU A 116 12.69 8.27 4.28
CA LEU A 116 12.72 8.56 2.85
C LEU A 116 13.99 7.97 2.24
N LEU A 117 13.86 7.12 1.22
CA LEU A 117 14.98 6.64 0.42
C LEU A 117 15.07 7.49 -0.85
N SER A 118 16.13 8.28 -0.98
CA SER A 118 16.33 9.19 -2.11
C SER A 118 15.15 10.14 -2.38
N GLY A 119 14.44 10.57 -1.33
CA GLY A 119 13.26 11.44 -1.42
C GLY A 119 11.94 10.70 -1.67
N THR A 120 11.97 9.39 -1.88
CA THR A 120 10.79 8.52 -2.01
C THR A 120 10.40 7.99 -0.63
N PRO A 121 9.12 8.10 -0.22
CA PRO A 121 8.69 7.53 1.05
C PRO A 121 8.77 6.01 1.01
N THR A 122 9.38 5.40 2.02
CA THR A 122 9.15 3.99 2.29
C THR A 122 7.85 3.83 3.03
N THR A 123 7.25 2.64 3.03
CA THR A 123 6.13 2.39 3.93
C THR A 123 6.59 2.54 5.39
N PRO A 124 5.73 3.05 6.29
CA PRO A 124 6.03 3.10 7.72
C PRO A 124 6.33 1.70 8.27
N PRO A 125 7.27 1.56 9.22
CA PRO A 125 7.51 0.29 9.88
C PRO A 125 6.23 -0.17 10.62
N LYS A 126 6.00 -1.49 10.66
CA LYS A 126 4.88 -2.06 11.41
C LYS A 126 5.18 -1.98 12.92
N ILE A 127 4.45 -1.13 13.63
CA ILE A 127 4.54 -1.01 15.09
C ILE A 127 3.25 -1.61 15.70
N PRO A 128 3.35 -2.63 16.56
CA PRO A 128 2.16 -3.23 17.18
C PRO A 128 1.32 -2.20 17.95
N GLY A 129 0.02 -2.14 17.64
CA GLY A 129 -0.93 -1.22 18.28
C GLY A 129 -0.91 0.20 17.74
N VAL A 130 -0.09 0.46 16.72
CA VAL A 130 0.22 1.77 16.14
C VAL A 130 0.18 1.57 14.62
N GLU A 131 -1.03 1.27 14.11
CA GLU A 131 -1.28 1.03 12.69
C GLU A 131 -2.12 2.16 12.11
N ALA A 132 -1.63 2.74 11.02
CA ALA A 132 -2.32 3.78 10.29
C ALA A 132 -2.93 3.23 8.99
N PHE A 133 -4.08 3.79 8.65
CA PHE A 133 -4.88 3.40 7.49
C PHE A 133 -5.24 4.62 6.66
N HIS A 134 -5.60 4.38 5.41
CA HIS A 134 -6.31 5.35 4.59
C HIS A 134 -7.43 4.66 3.82
N ILE A 135 -8.39 5.46 3.36
CA ILE A 135 -9.49 5.01 2.53
C ILE A 135 -9.31 5.58 1.13
N VAL A 136 -9.51 4.74 0.13
CA VAL A 136 -9.80 5.18 -1.23
C VAL A 136 -11.29 4.99 -1.46
N GLU A 137 -12.00 6.08 -1.74
CA GLU A 137 -13.42 6.08 -2.06
C GLU A 137 -13.61 6.20 -3.56
N ILE A 138 -14.16 5.17 -4.15
CA ILE A 138 -14.49 5.08 -5.57
C ILE A 138 -15.98 5.43 -5.69
N VAL A 139 -16.27 6.62 -6.22
CA VAL A 139 -17.64 7.14 -6.34
C VAL A 139 -18.19 6.83 -7.72
N ASP A 140 -19.42 6.34 -7.75
CA ASP A 140 -20.22 6.23 -8.97
C ASP A 140 -21.51 7.05 -8.80
N ALA A 141 -21.41 8.34 -9.11
CA ALA A 141 -22.51 9.29 -8.97
C ALA A 141 -23.75 8.96 -9.84
N LYS A 142 -23.64 8.07 -10.84
CA LYS A 142 -24.75 7.66 -11.70
C LYS A 142 -25.43 6.38 -11.23
N ASN A 143 -24.83 5.65 -10.29
CA ASN A 143 -25.39 4.42 -9.77
C ASN A 143 -26.31 4.74 -8.58
N GLU A 144 -27.61 4.46 -8.77
CA GLU A 144 -28.64 4.76 -7.78
C GLU A 144 -28.62 3.81 -6.58
N GLN A 145 -28.01 2.63 -6.72
CA GLN A 145 -27.95 1.59 -5.69
C GLN A 145 -26.64 1.66 -4.90
N ILE A 146 -25.51 1.77 -5.59
CA ILE A 146 -24.19 1.85 -4.99
C ILE A 146 -23.63 3.23 -5.28
N LYS A 147 -23.64 4.10 -4.27
CA LYS A 147 -23.15 5.47 -4.40
C LYS A 147 -21.62 5.53 -4.45
N ALA A 148 -20.98 4.67 -3.66
CA ALA A 148 -19.53 4.57 -3.61
C ALA A 148 -19.07 3.24 -3.03
N ILE A 149 -17.84 2.86 -3.36
CA ILE A 149 -17.12 1.77 -2.71
C ILE A 149 -15.97 2.39 -1.93
N GLN A 150 -15.88 2.09 -0.64
CA GLN A 150 -14.76 2.51 0.20
C GLN A 150 -13.82 1.32 0.38
N CYS A 151 -12.55 1.53 0.06
CA CYS A 151 -11.49 0.54 0.22
C CYS A 151 -10.51 0.99 1.30
N LEU A 152 -10.31 0.17 2.32
CA LEU A 152 -9.40 0.44 3.44
C LEU A 152 -8.04 -0.18 3.17
N PHE A 153 -7.00 0.65 3.24
CA PHE A 153 -5.60 0.26 3.02
C PHE A 153 -4.78 0.45 4.28
N ARG A 154 -3.98 -0.56 4.62
CA ARG A 154 -2.99 -0.46 5.70
C ARG A 154 -1.75 0.27 5.19
N GLU A 155 -1.35 1.37 5.82
CA GLU A 155 -0.27 2.23 5.30
C GLU A 155 1.13 1.58 5.38
N SER A 156 1.36 0.68 6.34
CA SER A 156 2.65 -0.01 6.52
C SER A 156 2.98 -1.03 5.41
N SER A 157 1.97 -1.48 4.66
CA SER A 157 2.16 -2.46 3.58
C SER A 157 1.48 -2.08 2.26
N LEU A 158 0.59 -1.09 2.28
CA LEU A 158 -0.30 -0.71 1.18
C LEU A 158 -1.22 -1.85 0.71
N TYR A 159 -1.45 -2.85 1.57
CA TYR A 159 -2.39 -3.92 1.30
C TYR A 159 -3.81 -3.48 1.60
N PHE A 160 -4.72 -3.98 0.78
CA PHE A 160 -6.15 -3.77 0.85
C PHE A 160 -6.75 -4.71 1.90
N GLY A 161 -7.22 -4.18 3.03
CA GLY A 161 -7.66 -5.00 4.18
C GLY A 161 -9.17 -5.16 4.32
N ALA A 162 -9.96 -4.24 3.79
CA ALA A 162 -11.42 -4.31 3.84
C ALA A 162 -12.08 -3.38 2.80
N PHE A 163 -13.35 -3.64 2.49
CA PHE A 163 -14.18 -2.72 1.70
C PHE A 163 -15.62 -2.66 2.16
N ARG A 164 -16.37 -1.64 1.75
CA ARG A 164 -17.82 -1.58 1.88
C ARG A 164 -18.47 -0.84 0.72
N ALA A 165 -19.72 -1.17 0.43
CA ALA A 165 -20.51 -0.56 -0.63
C ALA A 165 -21.57 0.40 -0.06
N LEU A 166 -21.28 1.70 -0.10
CA LEU A 166 -22.20 2.73 0.39
C LEU A 166 -23.45 2.77 -0.49
N GLY A 167 -24.62 2.68 0.16
CA GLY A 167 -25.94 2.65 -0.50
C GLY A 167 -26.59 1.28 -0.51
N LEU A 168 -25.80 0.20 -0.37
CA LEU A 168 -26.29 -1.17 -0.25
C LEU A 168 -26.17 -1.69 1.19
N ASP A 169 -24.96 -1.65 1.75
CA ASP A 169 -24.64 -2.22 3.06
C ASP A 169 -23.71 -1.26 3.83
N PRO A 170 -24.05 -0.84 5.06
CA PRO A 170 -23.15 -0.02 5.87
C PRO A 170 -21.92 -0.78 6.41
N ASP A 171 -21.97 -2.11 6.47
CA ASP A 171 -20.96 -2.93 7.11
C ASP A 171 -19.75 -3.20 6.20
N TRP A 172 -18.60 -3.44 6.83
CA TRP A 172 -17.36 -3.77 6.13
C TRP A 172 -17.29 -5.26 5.77
N PHE A 173 -16.70 -5.57 4.63
CA PHE A 173 -16.21 -6.89 4.28
C PHE A 173 -14.70 -6.91 4.52
N ILE A 174 -14.25 -7.79 5.42
CA ILE A 174 -12.89 -7.80 5.96
C ILE A 174 -12.21 -9.11 5.53
N PHE A 175 -11.06 -9.03 4.88
CA PHE A 175 -10.29 -10.22 4.51
C PHE A 175 -9.75 -10.93 5.75
N ASP A 176 -9.60 -12.25 5.69
CA ASP A 176 -9.26 -13.06 6.86
C ASP A 176 -7.78 -12.97 7.28
N ASP A 177 -6.92 -12.60 6.34
CA ASP A 177 -5.46 -12.55 6.46
C ASP A 177 -4.91 -11.15 6.75
N GLU A 178 -5.73 -10.11 6.67
CA GLU A 178 -5.31 -8.74 6.93
C GLU A 178 -5.88 -8.18 8.25
N PRO A 179 -5.03 -7.73 9.20
CA PRO A 179 -5.49 -7.04 10.38
C PRO A 179 -6.13 -5.70 10.02
N VAL A 180 -7.30 -5.45 10.60
CA VAL A 180 -8.00 -4.17 10.57
C VAL A 180 -8.25 -3.66 11.99
N PRO A 181 -8.42 -2.35 12.18
CA PRO A 181 -8.69 -1.78 13.51
C PRO A 181 -10.00 -2.29 14.11
N GLN A 182 -10.06 -2.40 15.44
CA GLN A 182 -11.24 -2.90 16.15
C GLN A 182 -12.51 -2.06 15.94
N TRP A 183 -12.36 -0.79 15.58
CA TRP A 183 -13.48 0.09 15.24
C TRP A 183 -14.06 -0.20 13.84
N VAL A 184 -13.35 -0.94 12.98
CA VAL A 184 -13.88 -1.49 11.73
C VAL A 184 -14.73 -2.71 12.09
N LYS A 185 -16.05 -2.55 12.04
CA LYS A 185 -17.01 -3.63 12.25
C LYS A 185 -17.53 -4.12 10.91
N GLY A 186 -17.68 -5.43 10.78
CA GLY A 186 -18.15 -6.03 9.56
C GLY A 186 -18.03 -7.54 9.52
N THR A 187 -18.30 -8.10 8.35
CA THR A 187 -18.27 -9.53 8.06
C THR A 187 -16.88 -9.93 7.57
N LYS A 188 -16.31 -10.97 8.17
CA LYS A 188 -15.09 -11.58 7.64
C LYS A 188 -15.43 -12.44 6.43
N ILE A 189 -14.72 -12.22 5.33
CA ILE A 189 -14.87 -13.01 4.11
C ILE A 189 -13.78 -14.09 4.04
N PRO A 190 -14.08 -15.31 3.57
CA PRO A 190 -13.15 -16.44 3.55
C PRO A 190 -12.22 -16.38 2.33
N TYR A 191 -11.70 -15.18 2.04
CA TYR A 191 -10.75 -14.93 0.96
C TYR A 191 -9.54 -14.20 1.55
N SER A 192 -8.39 -14.49 0.97
CA SER A 192 -7.12 -13.85 1.30
C SER A 192 -6.77 -12.83 0.22
N VAL A 193 -6.08 -11.76 0.61
CA VAL A 193 -5.61 -10.69 -0.30
C VAL A 193 -4.43 -11.15 -1.18
N ALA A 194 -3.91 -12.36 -0.97
CA ALA A 194 -2.86 -12.92 -1.79
C ALA A 194 -3.35 -13.17 -3.23
N HIS A 195 -2.54 -12.78 -4.23
CA HIS A 195 -2.89 -12.84 -5.66
C HIS A 195 -3.20 -14.24 -6.21
N GLY A 196 -3.04 -15.31 -5.42
CA GLY A 196 -3.40 -16.68 -5.81
C GLY A 196 -4.77 -17.15 -5.32
N ASN A 197 -5.46 -16.35 -4.49
CA ASN A 197 -6.71 -16.71 -3.83
C ASN A 197 -7.90 -15.81 -4.21
N MET A 198 -7.70 -14.86 -5.13
CA MET A 198 -8.72 -13.93 -5.65
C MET A 198 -9.12 -14.28 -7.08
#